data_AF-A0A3P7PTD9-F1
#
_entry.id   AF-A0A3P7PTD9-F1
#
_cell.length_a   1.000
_cell.length_b   1.000
_cell.length_c   1.000
_cell.angle_alpha   90.00
_cell.angle_beta   90.00
_cell.angle_gamma   90.00
#
_symmetry.space_group_name_H-M   'P 1'
#
loop_
_entity.id
_entity.type
_entity.pdbx_description
1 polymer ?
#
loop_
_entity_poly.entity_id
_entity_poly.type
_entity_poly.pdbx_seq_one_letter_code
_entity_poly.pdbx_strand_id
1 'polypeptide(L)'
;MGLFMDGDGIPLAFNIHSGNTNEQVTLKPLEKQIIEDFKLSKFVVCTDAGLSSNANRKFNNINGRSFITTQSIKKLKQFLKEWALEPTGWRHNDSKETFDLNLFDENESLCEQYKNMTFYKERWIKENDLEQN
;
A
#
# COMPACT_ATOMS: atom_id res chain seq x y z
N MET A 1 2.02 11.68 13.12
CA MET A 1 2.89 12.73 12.49
C MET A 1 2.70 12.67 10.98
N GLY A 2 2.81 13.81 10.26
CA GLY A 2 2.78 13.84 8.79
C GLY A 2 4.11 14.29 8.19
N LEU A 3 4.58 13.63 7.13
CA LEU A 3 5.78 13.99 6.38
C LEU A 3 5.43 14.09 4.90
N PHE A 4 5.87 15.17 4.27
CA PHE A 4 5.69 15.41 2.84
C PHE A 4 7.07 15.46 2.17
N MET A 5 7.24 14.68 1.11
CA MET A 5 8.49 14.52 0.38
C MET A 5 8.25 14.66 -1.12
N ASP A 6 9.27 15.07 -1.87
CA ASP A 6 9.26 15.00 -3.33
C ASP A 6 9.52 13.58 -3.86
N GLY A 7 9.58 13.44 -5.19
CA GLY A 7 9.83 12.16 -5.85
C GLY A 7 11.23 11.58 -5.63
N ASP A 8 12.20 12.41 -5.23
CA ASP A 8 13.58 11.99 -4.92
C ASP A 8 13.74 11.63 -3.42
N GLY A 9 12.66 11.73 -2.64
CA GLY A 9 12.63 11.42 -1.22
C GLY A 9 13.14 12.56 -0.34
N ILE A 10 13.26 13.79 -0.87
CA ILE A 10 13.68 14.95 -0.09
C ILE A 10 12.48 15.48 0.72
N PRO A 11 12.60 15.62 2.05
CA PRO A 11 11.56 16.23 2.88
C PRO A 11 11.29 17.68 2.49
N LEU A 12 10.05 17.98 2.12
CA LEU A 12 9.57 19.33 1.80
C LEU A 12 8.90 19.99 3.01
N ALA A 13 8.13 19.23 3.79
CA ALA A 13 7.41 19.72 4.95
C ALA A 13 7.09 18.59 5.94
N PHE A 14 6.89 18.94 7.21
CA PHE A 14 6.42 18.02 8.23
C PHE A 14 5.37 18.69 9.13
N ASN A 15 4.47 17.88 9.69
CA ASN A 15 3.46 18.32 10.65
C ASN A 15 3.51 17.42 11.90
N ILE A 16 3.67 18.06 13.05
CA ILE A 16 3.73 17.40 14.36
C ILE A 16 2.49 17.79 15.15
N HIS A 17 1.76 16.77 15.61
CA HIS A 17 0.63 16.93 16.52
C HIS A 17 1.03 16.48 17.93
N SER A 18 0.31 16.96 18.94
CA SER A 18 0.49 16.51 20.33
C SER A 18 0.29 14.99 20.43
N GLY A 19 1.13 14.29 21.20
CA GLY A 19 1.14 12.82 21.23
C GLY A 19 -0.13 12.15 21.76
N ASN A 20 -1.04 12.90 22.38
CA ASN A 20 -2.36 12.44 22.80
C ASN A 20 -3.46 12.69 21.74
N THR A 21 -3.12 13.26 20.58
CA THR A 21 -4.06 13.55 19.51
C THR A 21 -4.25 12.31 18.64
N ASN A 22 -5.49 11.89 18.43
CA ASN A 22 -5.80 10.74 17.59
C ASN A 22 -5.41 11.03 16.13
N GLU A 23 -4.59 10.17 15.54
CA GLU A 23 -4.08 10.40 14.17
C GLU A 23 -5.19 10.37 13.11
N GLN A 24 -6.28 9.62 13.33
CA GLN A 24 -7.41 9.54 12.39
C GLN A 24 -8.09 10.89 12.17
N VAL A 25 -8.11 11.77 13.19
CA VAL A 25 -8.72 13.10 13.06
C VAL A 25 -7.77 14.12 12.44
N THR A 26 -6.46 13.84 12.46
CA THR A 26 -5.43 14.76 11.95
C THR A 26 -5.15 14.60 10.44
N LEU A 27 -5.40 13.41 9.89
CA LEU A 27 -5.10 13.10 8.49
C LEU A 27 -5.88 14.00 7.51
N LYS A 28 -7.20 14.11 7.66
CA LYS A 28 -8.04 14.89 6.74
C LYS A 28 -7.70 16.39 6.74
N PRO A 29 -7.51 17.06 7.90
CA PRO A 29 -7.03 18.43 7.94
C PRO A 29 -5.66 18.61 7.27
N LEU A 30 -4.70 17.73 7.56
CA LEU A 30 -3.36 17.78 6.99
C LEU A 30 -3.41 17.65 5.46
N GLU A 31 -4.16 16.69 4.94
CA GLU A 31 -4.29 16.49 3.50
C GLU A 31 -4.98 17.67 2.81
N LYS A 32 -5.99 18.29 3.44
CA LYS A 32 -6.62 19.52 2.91
C LYS A 32 -5.61 20.67 2.84
N GLN A 33 -4.80 20.85 3.87
CA GLN A 33 -3.76 21.87 3.89
C GLN A 33 -2.73 21.64 2.78
N ILE A 34 -2.27 20.40 2.59
CA ILE A 34 -1.35 20.05 1.48
C ILE A 34 -2.00 20.34 0.11
N ILE A 35 -3.30 20.05 -0.06
CA ILE A 35 -4.03 20.37 -1.29
C ILE A 35 -4.09 21.89 -1.52
N GLU A 36 -4.32 22.68 -0.48
CA GLU A 36 -4.37 24.14 -0.57
C GLU A 36 -2.99 24.75 -0.86
N ASP A 37 -1.94 24.23 -0.23
CA ASP A 37 -0.57 24.72 -0.35
C ASP A 37 0.06 24.31 -1.69
N PHE A 38 -0.29 23.12 -2.22
CA PHE A 38 0.33 22.53 -3.40
C PHE A 38 -0.67 22.20 -4.52
N LYS A 39 -1.69 23.04 -4.73
CA LYS A 39 -2.88 22.93 -5.63
C LYS A 39 -2.74 22.19 -6.98
N LEU A 40 -1.54 22.05 -7.53
CA LEU A 40 -1.25 21.43 -8.83
C LEU A 40 -0.42 20.15 -8.76
N SER A 41 0.04 19.75 -7.57
CA SER A 41 0.88 18.58 -7.38
C SER A 41 0.04 17.30 -7.26
N LYS A 42 0.43 16.28 -8.01
CA LYS A 42 -0.03 14.91 -7.77
C LYS A 42 0.82 14.34 -6.64
N PHE A 43 0.19 13.72 -5.65
CA PHE A 43 0.92 13.07 -4.57
C PHE A 43 0.30 11.72 -4.23
N VAL A 44 1.13 10.85 -3.67
CA VAL A 44 0.76 9.51 -3.21
C VAL A 44 0.69 9.54 -1.69
N VAL A 45 -0.45 9.16 -1.13
CA VAL A 45 -0.61 9.07 0.33
C VAL A 45 -0.15 7.69 0.80
N CYS A 46 0.89 7.63 1.64
CA CYS A 46 1.39 6.39 2.23
C CYS A 46 0.93 6.28 3.69
N THR A 47 0.11 5.26 4.01
CA THR A 47 -0.42 5.07 5.37
C THR A 47 -0.32 3.63 5.85
N ASP A 48 -0.30 3.45 7.16
CA ASP A 48 -0.48 2.15 7.78
C ASP A 48 -1.96 1.69 7.78
N ALA A 49 -2.20 0.52 8.40
CA ALA A 49 -3.52 -0.10 8.48
C ALA A 49 -4.46 0.61 9.47
N GLY A 50 -3.94 1.48 10.35
CA GLY A 50 -4.72 2.26 11.30
C GLY A 50 -5.47 3.41 10.62
N LEU A 51 -4.92 3.92 9.51
CA LEU A 51 -5.51 5.01 8.72
C LEU A 51 -6.21 4.53 7.44
N SER A 52 -6.21 3.23 7.15
CA SER A 52 -6.72 2.60 5.92
C SER A 52 -8.25 2.43 5.85
N SER A 53 -9.03 3.25 6.55
CA SER A 53 -10.50 3.12 6.56
C SER A 53 -11.09 3.29 5.16
N ASN A 54 -12.24 2.68 4.88
CA ASN A 54 -12.90 2.81 3.56
C ASN A 54 -13.14 4.29 3.21
N ALA A 55 -13.58 5.09 4.18
CA ALA A 55 -13.78 6.52 4.00
C ALA A 55 -12.48 7.27 3.64
N ASN A 56 -11.35 6.92 4.26
CA ASN A 56 -10.05 7.51 3.94
C ASN A 56 -9.56 7.05 2.57
N ARG A 57 -9.71 5.77 2.23
CA ARG A 57 -9.37 5.25 0.89
C ARG A 57 -10.19 5.91 -0.21
N LYS A 58 -11.49 6.12 0.00
CA LYS A 58 -12.34 6.90 -0.92
C LYS A 58 -11.85 8.33 -1.06
N PHE A 59 -11.52 9.00 0.05
CA PHE A 59 -10.98 10.36 0.04
C PHE A 59 -9.62 10.47 -0.67
N ASN A 60 -8.77 9.46 -0.55
CA ASN A 60 -7.43 9.44 -1.13
C ASN A 60 -7.42 9.00 -2.61
N ASN A 61 -8.57 8.55 -3.13
CA ASN A 61 -8.76 8.14 -4.53
C ASN A 61 -9.43 9.23 -5.40
N ILE A 62 -9.66 10.44 -4.88
CA ILE A 62 -10.32 11.51 -5.63
C ILE A 62 -9.32 12.31 -6.48
N ASN A 63 -9.78 12.89 -7.59
CA ASN A 63 -9.06 13.91 -8.38
C ASN A 63 -7.63 13.53 -8.81
N GLY A 64 -7.41 12.28 -9.24
CA GLY A 64 -6.10 11.83 -9.74
C GLY A 64 -5.04 11.63 -8.65
N ARG A 65 -5.47 11.55 -7.38
CA ARG A 65 -4.64 11.14 -6.25
C ARG A 65 -4.53 9.62 -6.21
N SER A 66 -3.45 9.14 -5.60
CA SER A 66 -3.22 7.72 -5.37
C SER A 66 -2.78 7.51 -3.95
N PHE A 67 -2.88 6.28 -3.46
CA PHE A 67 -2.44 5.94 -2.11
C PHE A 67 -1.88 4.54 -2.08
N ILE A 68 -0.99 4.32 -1.11
CA ILE A 68 -0.46 3.02 -0.73
C ILE A 68 -0.85 2.85 0.73
N THR A 69 -1.56 1.77 1.02
CA THR A 69 -1.97 1.47 2.38
C THR A 69 -1.74 0.01 2.70
N THR A 70 -1.33 -0.27 3.93
CA THR A 70 -1.30 -1.66 4.39
C THR A 70 -2.72 -2.15 4.64
N GLN A 71 -2.99 -3.39 4.25
CA GLN A 71 -4.30 -4.03 4.41
C GLN A 71 -4.08 -5.37 5.10
N SER A 72 -4.77 -5.58 6.22
CA SER A 72 -4.70 -6.85 6.92
C SER A 72 -5.35 -7.96 6.10
N ILE A 73 -4.59 -9.01 5.77
CA ILE A 73 -5.09 -10.24 5.11
C ILE A 73 -6.26 -10.86 5.90
N LYS A 74 -6.20 -10.79 7.23
CA LYS A 74 -7.25 -11.32 8.12
C LYS A 74 -8.60 -10.63 7.92
N LYS A 75 -8.59 -9.35 7.50
CA LYS A 75 -9.79 -8.52 7.27
C LYS A 75 -10.28 -8.55 5.82
N LEU A 76 -9.58 -9.25 4.92
CA LEU A 76 -10.02 -9.42 3.54
C LEU A 76 -11.25 -10.35 3.45
N LYS A 77 -12.04 -10.20 2.39
CA LYS A 77 -13.07 -11.17 2.05
C LYS A 77 -12.44 -12.53 1.74
N GLN A 78 -13.21 -13.59 1.94
CA GLN A 78 -12.73 -14.97 1.85
C GLN A 78 -11.97 -15.27 0.55
N PHE A 79 -12.54 -14.95 -0.61
CA PHE A 79 -11.91 -15.19 -1.90
C PHE A 79 -10.60 -14.40 -2.12
N LEU A 80 -10.46 -13.21 -1.51
CA LEU A 80 -9.23 -12.42 -1.57
C LEU A 80 -8.16 -13.00 -0.65
N LYS A 81 -8.56 -13.49 0.52
CA LYS A 81 -7.67 -14.19 1.45
C LYS A 81 -7.14 -15.48 0.81
N GLU A 82 -8.01 -16.27 0.20
CA GLU A 82 -7.62 -17.49 -0.53
C GLU A 82 -6.62 -17.18 -1.63
N TRP A 83 -6.91 -16.19 -2.49
CA TRP A 83 -5.99 -15.77 -3.54
C TRP A 83 -4.64 -15.25 -3.02
N ALA A 84 -4.65 -14.47 -1.92
CA ALA A 84 -3.44 -13.90 -1.33
C ALA A 84 -2.55 -14.97 -0.67
N LEU A 85 -3.14 -16.05 -0.16
CA LEU A 85 -2.43 -17.15 0.51
C LEU A 85 -2.11 -18.32 -0.42
N GLU A 86 -2.63 -18.32 -1.66
CA GLU A 86 -2.31 -19.32 -2.67
C GLU A 86 -0.78 -19.36 -2.92
N PRO A 87 -0.11 -20.52 -2.77
CA PRO A 87 1.34 -20.64 -2.99
C PRO A 87 1.74 -20.47 -4.46
N THR A 88 0.82 -20.68 -5.40
CA THR A 88 1.05 -20.48 -6.83
C THR A 88 0.78 -19.04 -7.28
N GLY A 89 1.30 -18.65 -8.45
CA GLY A 89 0.96 -17.38 -9.10
C GLY A 89 1.76 -16.16 -8.62
N TRP A 90 2.88 -16.39 -7.92
CA TRP A 90 3.79 -15.33 -7.51
C TRP A 90 4.66 -14.88 -8.67
N ARG A 91 5.14 -13.64 -8.66
CA ARG A 91 6.13 -13.13 -9.62
C ARG A 91 7.33 -12.63 -8.85
N HIS A 92 8.46 -12.55 -9.54
CA HIS A 92 9.66 -11.92 -9.02
C HIS A 92 10.20 -10.91 -10.04
N ASN A 93 11.00 -9.95 -9.59
CA ASN A 93 11.35 -8.77 -10.41
C ASN A 93 12.03 -9.12 -11.75
N ASP A 94 12.76 -10.24 -11.84
CA ASP A 94 13.50 -10.61 -13.04
C ASP A 94 12.71 -11.48 -14.05
N SER A 95 11.46 -11.87 -13.77
CA SER A 95 10.66 -12.69 -14.69
C SER A 95 9.18 -12.33 -14.67
N LYS A 96 8.54 -12.43 -15.84
CA LYS A 96 7.08 -12.31 -15.99
C LYS A 96 6.35 -13.62 -15.73
N GLU A 97 7.07 -14.72 -15.60
CA GLU A 97 6.49 -16.03 -15.33
C GLU A 97 6.03 -16.12 -13.87
N THR A 98 5.04 -16.98 -13.65
CA THR A 98 4.53 -17.25 -12.31
C THR A 98 5.32 -18.35 -11.63
N PHE A 99 5.53 -18.20 -10.34
CA PHE A 99 6.29 -19.07 -9.47
C PHE A 99 5.38 -19.69 -8.41
N ASP A 100 5.70 -20.93 -8.02
CA ASP A 100 5.06 -21.64 -6.90
C ASP A 100 6.02 -21.66 -5.70
N LEU A 101 5.61 -21.02 -4.60
CA LEU A 101 6.43 -20.91 -3.39
C LEU A 101 6.64 -22.26 -2.70
N ASN A 102 5.79 -23.26 -2.91
CA ASN A 102 5.96 -24.59 -2.32
C ASN A 102 7.28 -25.25 -2.78
N LEU A 103 7.84 -24.83 -3.92
CA LEU A 103 9.11 -25.33 -4.43
C LEU A 103 10.30 -25.04 -3.48
N PHE A 104 10.16 -24.04 -2.59
CA PHE A 104 11.18 -23.74 -1.60
C PHE A 104 11.24 -24.75 -0.45
N ASP A 105 10.12 -25.42 -0.14
CA ASP A 105 10.09 -26.45 0.89
C ASP A 105 10.81 -27.73 0.43
N GLU A 106 10.91 -27.94 -0.88
CA GLU A 106 11.45 -29.16 -1.49
C GLU A 106 12.90 -29.02 -1.98
N ASN A 107 13.39 -27.79 -2.22
CA ASN A 107 14.67 -27.57 -2.89
C ASN A 107 15.52 -26.46 -2.22
N GLU A 108 16.48 -26.88 -1.40
CA GLU A 108 17.40 -25.98 -0.69
C GLU A 108 18.29 -25.16 -1.63
N SER A 109 18.70 -25.72 -2.77
CA SER A 109 19.48 -24.99 -3.78
C SER A 109 18.67 -23.87 -4.44
N LEU A 110 17.38 -24.09 -4.67
CA LEU A 110 16.46 -23.07 -5.18
C LEU A 110 16.26 -21.97 -4.14
N CYS A 111 16.12 -22.35 -2.88
CA CYS A 111 15.99 -21.43 -1.76
C CYS A 111 17.21 -20.48 -1.67
N GLU A 112 18.44 -21.02 -1.81
CA GLU A 112 19.65 -20.19 -1.81
C GLU A 112 19.76 -19.30 -3.07
N GLN A 113 19.37 -19.81 -4.24
CA GLN A 113 19.36 -19.03 -5.49
C GLN A 113 18.45 -17.80 -5.40
N TYR A 114 17.27 -17.93 -4.78
CA TYR A 114 16.23 -16.91 -4.76
C TYR A 114 16.11 -16.15 -3.42
N LYS A 115 17.02 -16.40 -2.48
CA LYS A 115 16.99 -15.89 -1.09
C LYS A 115 16.84 -14.37 -0.94
N ASN A 116 17.50 -13.63 -1.83
CA ASN A 116 17.49 -12.16 -1.81
C ASN A 116 16.45 -11.55 -2.74
N MET A 117 15.57 -12.38 -3.30
CA MET A 117 14.58 -11.96 -4.27
C MET A 117 13.26 -11.60 -3.60
N THR A 118 12.60 -10.56 -4.13
CA THR A 118 11.27 -10.17 -3.68
C THR A 118 10.22 -10.80 -4.59
N PHE A 119 9.30 -11.54 -3.96
CA PHE A 119 8.14 -12.10 -4.64
C PHE A 119 6.90 -11.25 -4.38
N TYR A 120 6.07 -11.08 -5.40
CA TYR A 120 4.85 -10.30 -5.31
C TYR A 120 3.70 -10.90 -6.11
N LYS A 121 2.48 -10.48 -5.75
CA LYS A 121 1.25 -10.70 -6.51
C LYS A 121 0.53 -9.37 -6.67
N GLU A 122 -0.06 -9.17 -7.83
CA GLU A 122 -0.86 -7.99 -8.13
C GLU A 122 -2.20 -8.43 -8.71
N ARG A 123 -3.28 -7.69 -8.40
CA ARG A 123 -4.58 -7.89 -9.01
C ARG A 123 -5.45 -6.67 -8.86
N TRP A 124 -6.35 -6.50 -9.82
CA TRP A 124 -7.45 -5.57 -9.66
C TRP A 124 -8.50 -6.10 -8.67
N ILE A 125 -8.99 -5.19 -7.83
CA ILE A 125 -10.05 -5.39 -6.86
C ILE A 125 -11.09 -4.29 -7.06
N LYS A 126 -12.36 -4.68 -7.21
CA LYS A 126 -13.50 -3.77 -7.26
C LYS A 126 -14.45 -4.10 -6.12
N GLU A 127 -14.35 -3.35 -5.02
CA GLU A 127 -15.14 -3.59 -3.82
C GLU A 127 -15.49 -2.28 -3.10
N ASN A 128 -16.66 -2.24 -2.45
CA ASN A 128 -17.09 -1.11 -1.64
C ASN A 128 -17.02 0.23 -2.39
N ASP A 129 -17.40 0.22 -3.68
CA ASP A 129 -17.34 1.34 -4.62
C ASP A 129 -15.92 1.90 -4.84
N LEU A 130 -14.89 1.07 -4.64
CA LEU A 130 -13.50 1.41 -4.94
C LEU A 130 -12.91 0.39 -5.91
N GLU A 131 -12.26 0.91 -6.95
CA GLU A 131 -11.41 0.15 -7.87
C GLU A 131 -9.95 0.39 -7.50
N GLN A 132 -9.21 -0.70 -7.31
CA GLN A 132 -7.87 -0.71 -6.69
C GLN A 132 -7.02 -1.79 -7.35
N ASN A 133 -5.71 -1.58 -7.45
CA ASN A 133 -4.72 -2.54 -7.93
C ASN A 133 -3.68 -2.76 -6.83
#